data_AF-A0A8I2G4A7-F1
#
_entry.id   AF-A0A8I2G4A7-F1
#
_cell.length_a   1.000
_cell.length_b   1.000
_cell.length_c   1.000
_cell.angle_alpha   90.00
_cell.angle_beta   90.00
_cell.angle_gamma   90.00
#
_symmetry.space_group_name_H-M   'P 1'
#
loop_
_entity.id
_entity.type
_entity.pdbx_description
1 polymer ?
#
loop_
_entity_poly.entity_id
_entity_poly.type
_entity_poly.pdbx_seq_one_letter_code
_entity_poly.pdbx_strand_id
1 'polypeptide(L)'
;MISAIGVKNMVDHKVNFADPKILIISAAMLVFGLGGATFAWGKFELSGLGLAAIIGILLNLILNFKSIFTRTASPNSLKKFLPFY
;
A
#
# COMPACT_ATOMS: atom_id res chain seq x y z
N MET A 1 -18.36 -8.03 -12.60
CA MET A 1 -17.25 -8.26 -13.55
C MET A 1 -16.02 -7.38 -13.27
N ILE A 2 -16.17 -6.12 -12.85
CA ILE A 2 -15.04 -5.18 -12.64
C ILE A 2 -14.03 -5.66 -11.57
N SER A 3 -14.47 -6.19 -10.42
CA SER A 3 -13.52 -6.67 -9.39
C SER A 3 -12.70 -7.89 -9.83
N ALA A 4 -13.26 -8.77 -10.67
CA ALA A 4 -12.56 -9.94 -11.19
C ALA A 4 -11.39 -9.54 -12.12
N ILE A 5 -11.57 -8.48 -12.92
CA ILE A 5 -10.50 -7.91 -13.75
C ILE A 5 -9.39 -7.32 -12.85
N GLY A 6 -9.76 -6.65 -11.75
CA GLY A 6 -8.80 -6.14 -10.77
C GLY A 6 -7.97 -7.26 -10.13
N VAL A 7 -8.61 -8.33 -9.66
CA VAL A 7 -7.91 -9.50 -9.10
C VAL A 7 -7.02 -10.16 -10.14
N LYS A 8 -7.49 -10.31 -11.39
CA LYS A 8 -6.67 -10.83 -12.49
C LYS A 8 -5.42 -9.99 -12.71
N ASN A 9 -5.56 -8.66 -12.69
CA ASN A 9 -4.43 -7.75 -12.83
C ASN A 9 -3.40 -7.93 -11.69
N MET A 10 -3.86 -8.12 -10.45
CA MET A 10 -2.96 -8.38 -9.32
C MET A 10 -2.20 -9.70 -9.48
N VAL A 11 -2.83 -10.73 -10.03
CA VAL A 11 -2.21 -12.03 -10.33
C VAL A 11 -1.23 -11.93 -11.49
N ASP A 12 -1.63 -11.29 -12.59
CA ASP A 12 -0.79 -11.09 -13.79
C ASP A 12 0.48 -10.29 -13.44
N HIS A 13 0.36 -9.28 -12.59
CA HIS A 13 1.50 -8.48 -12.10
C HIS A 13 2.23 -9.10 -10.90
N LYS A 14 1.85 -10.31 -10.46
CA LYS A 14 2.48 -11.03 -9.34
C LYS A 14 2.67 -10.15 -8.10
N VAL A 15 1.60 -9.49 -7.66
CA VAL A 15 1.63 -8.64 -6.46
C VAL A 15 2.13 -9.45 -5.26
N ASN A 16 3.21 -8.98 -4.65
CA ASN A 16 3.86 -9.69 -3.55
C ASN A 16 3.19 -9.36 -2.20
N PHE A 17 2.32 -10.26 -1.73
CA PHE A 17 1.68 -10.15 -0.42
C PHE A 17 2.57 -10.54 0.76
N ALA A 18 3.79 -11.05 0.50
CA ALA A 18 4.78 -11.26 1.56
C ALA A 18 5.40 -9.92 2.04
N ASP A 19 5.26 -8.83 1.27
CA ASP A 19 5.61 -7.50 1.75
C ASP A 19 4.49 -7.01 2.71
N PRO A 20 4.78 -6.81 4.00
CA PRO A 20 3.79 -6.36 4.97
C PRO A 20 3.16 -5.02 4.60
N LYS A 21 3.84 -4.17 3.81
CA LYS A 21 3.27 -2.89 3.34
C LYS A 21 2.09 -3.12 2.41
N ILE A 22 2.30 -3.94 1.37
CA ILE A 22 1.27 -4.26 0.36
C ILE A 22 0.11 -5.01 1.02
N LEU A 23 0.43 -5.92 1.95
CA LEU A 23 -0.57 -6.66 2.71
C LEU A 23 -1.47 -5.74 3.54
N ILE A 24 -0.91 -4.84 4.33
CA ILE A 24 -1.68 -3.91 5.17
C ILE A 24 -2.51 -2.93 4.32
N ILE A 25 -1.93 -2.39 3.25
CA ILE A 25 -2.65 -1.46 2.35
C ILE A 25 -3.87 -2.17 1.73
N SER A 26 -3.66 -3.36 1.17
CA SER A 26 -4.74 -4.12 0.53
C SER A 26 -5.84 -4.55 1.50
N ALA A 27 -5.48 -5.00 2.71
CA ALA A 27 -6.43 -5.35 3.75
C ALA A 27 -7.25 -4.14 4.22
N ALA A 28 -6.62 -2.98 4.43
CA ALA A 28 -7.32 -1.76 4.81
C ALA A 28 -8.32 -1.33 3.72
N MET A 29 -7.89 -1.29 2.45
CA MET A 29 -8.77 -0.96 1.32
C MET A 29 -9.96 -1.94 1.22
N LEU A 30 -9.74 -3.23 1.50
CA LEU A 30 -10.79 -4.24 1.51
C LEU A 30 -11.80 -3.99 2.64
N VAL A 31 -11.34 -3.72 3.86
CA VAL A 31 -12.21 -3.47 5.03
C VAL A 31 -13.04 -2.20 4.83
N PHE A 32 -12.45 -1.10 4.36
CA PHE A 32 -13.20 0.14 4.11
C PHE A 32 -14.10 0.04 2.87
N GLY A 33 -13.67 -0.67 1.83
CA GLY A 33 -14.38 -0.80 0.56
C GLY A 33 -15.57 -1.77 0.63
N LEU A 34 -15.41 -2.92 1.30
CA LEU A 34 -16.48 -3.88 1.52
C LEU A 34 -17.32 -3.57 2.77
N GLY A 35 -16.69 -3.00 3.81
CA GLY A 35 -17.36 -2.66 5.07
C GLY A 35 -18.33 -1.50 4.96
N GLY A 36 -18.44 -0.85 3.79
CA GLY A 36 -19.42 0.20 3.55
C GLY A 36 -19.17 1.46 4.38
N ALA A 37 -17.89 1.76 4.67
CA ALA A 37 -17.55 2.98 5.39
C ALA A 37 -17.99 4.20 4.58
N THR A 38 -18.83 5.05 5.18
CA THR A 38 -19.29 6.30 4.58
C THR A 38 -18.76 7.47 5.39
N PHE A 39 -18.18 8.44 4.70
CA PHE A 39 -17.74 9.69 5.30
C PHE A 39 -18.56 10.80 4.68
N ALA A 40 -19.44 11.36 5.48
CA ALA A 40 -20.28 12.49 5.10
C ALA A 40 -19.66 13.76 5.66
N TRP A 41 -19.32 14.71 4.78
CA TRP A 41 -18.91 16.05 5.18
C TRP A 41 -19.82 17.08 4.51
N GLY A 42 -20.83 17.53 5.25
CA GLY A 42 -21.86 18.43 4.73
C GLY A 42 -22.74 17.76 3.67
N LYS A 43 -22.66 18.23 2.40
CA LYS A 43 -23.43 17.70 1.26
C LYS A 43 -22.67 16.67 0.42
N PHE A 44 -21.39 16.42 0.74
CA PHE A 44 -20.57 15.42 0.04
C PHE A 44 -20.52 14.14 0.86
N GLU A 45 -21.06 13.06 0.31
CA GLU A 45 -20.94 11.71 0.86
C GLU A 45 -19.96 10.92 0.00
N LEU A 46 -18.80 10.59 0.58
CA LEU A 46 -17.89 9.61 0.00
C LEU A 46 -18.16 8.25 0.65
N SER A 47 -18.58 7.29 -0.17
CA SER A 47 -19.00 5.98 0.30
C SER A 47 -18.14 4.86 -0.29
N GLY A 48 -17.80 3.89 0.58
CA GLY A 48 -17.22 2.60 0.25
C GLY A 48 -15.92 2.68 -0.54
N LEU A 49 -16.03 2.58 -1.88
CA LEU A 49 -14.89 2.49 -2.79
C LEU A 49 -14.06 3.78 -2.85
N GLY A 50 -14.73 4.94 -2.85
CA GLY A 50 -14.04 6.24 -2.90
C GLY A 50 -13.22 6.50 -1.64
N LEU A 51 -13.78 6.14 -0.47
CA LEU A 51 -13.08 6.24 0.80
C LEU A 51 -11.90 5.27 0.89
N ALA A 52 -12.11 4.02 0.46
CA ALA A 52 -11.08 3.00 0.42
C ALA A 52 -9.89 3.41 -0.46
N ALA A 53 -10.14 4.03 -1.62
CA ALA A 53 -9.08 4.54 -2.49
C ALA A 53 -8.23 5.61 -1.82
N ILE A 54 -8.87 6.59 -1.16
CA ILE A 54 -8.17 7.67 -0.45
C ILE A 54 -7.31 7.09 0.68
N ILE A 55 -7.89 6.21 1.51
CA ILE A 55 -7.18 5.57 2.62
C ILE A 55 -6.00 4.74 2.10
N GLY A 56 -6.19 3.98 1.02
CA GLY A 56 -5.12 3.19 0.39
C GLY A 56 -3.94 4.04 -0.08
N ILE A 57 -4.22 5.18 -0.73
CA ILE A 57 -3.19 6.13 -1.17
C ILE A 57 -2.47 6.75 0.04
N LEU A 58 -3.22 7.15 1.06
CA LEU A 58 -2.67 7.78 2.27
C LEU A 58 -1.73 6.83 3.04
N LEU A 59 -2.15 5.56 3.19
CA LEU A 59 -1.33 4.51 3.82
C LEU A 59 -0.08 4.19 2.99
N ASN A 60 -0.21 4.09 1.67
CA ASN A 60 0.93 3.86 0.78
C ASN A 60 1.99 4.97 0.95
N LEU A 61 1.55 6.22 1.07
CA LEU A 61 2.45 7.36 1.24
C LEU A 61 3.19 7.31 2.59
N ILE A 62 2.47 7.07 3.70
CA ILE A 62 3.04 7.00 5.05
C ILE A 62 4.02 5.83 5.20
N LEU A 63 3.65 4.64 4.69
CA LEU A 63 4.49 3.45 4.80
C LEU A 63 5.75 3.55 3.91
N ASN A 64 5.61 4.11 2.70
CA ASN A 64 6.76 4.27 1.81
C ASN A 64 7.70 5.39 2.27
N PHE A 65 7.18 6.46 2.88
CA PHE A 65 7.97 7.55 3.47
C PHE A 65 8.99 7.03 4.50
N LYS A 66 8.58 6.09 5.37
CA LYS A 66 9.49 5.46 6.34
C LYS A 66 10.56 4.60 5.68
N SER A 67 10.25 3.94 4.56
CA SER A 67 11.18 3.03 3.87
C SER A 67 12.31 3.75 3.15
N ILE A 68 12.02 4.94 2.60
CA ILE A 68 13.05 5.83 2.03
C ILE A 68 14.02 6.25 3.15
N PHE A 69 13.51 6.56 4.34
CA PHE A 69 14.32 6.99 5.48
C PHE A 69 15.16 5.85 6.12
N THR A 70 14.67 4.61 6.13
CA THR A 70 15.47 3.47 6.63
C THR A 70 16.59 3.07 5.67
N ARG A 71 16.42 3.24 4.35
CA ARG A 71 17.48 2.94 3.37
C ARG A 71 18.63 3.96 3.39
N THR A 72 18.39 5.19 3.85
CA THR A 72 19.45 6.18 4.07
C THR A 72 20.20 5.99 5.40
N ALA A 73 19.71 5.14 6.30
CA ALA A 73 20.35 4.81 7.59
C ALA A 73 20.98 3.41 7.63
N SER A 74 21.31 2.81 6.48
CA SER A 74 22.02 1.52 6.43
C SER A 74 23.54 1.75 6.19
N PRO A 75 24.40 1.55 7.22
CA PRO A 75 25.86 1.72 7.11
C PRO A 75 26.57 0.60 6.31
N ASN A 76 25.85 -0.26 5.60
CA ASN A 76 26.43 -1.42 4.92
C ASN A 76 27.08 -1.13 3.55
N SER A 77 27.15 0.14 3.13
CA SER A 77 27.95 0.54 1.95
C SER A 77 29.46 0.48 2.18
N LEU A 78 29.92 0.33 3.43
CA LEU A 78 31.35 0.21 3.79
C LEU A 78 31.86 -1.23 3.91
N LYS A 79 31.06 -2.26 3.56
CA LYS A 79 31.57 -3.65 3.44
C LYS A 79 31.71 -4.14 2.00
N LYS A 80 31.13 -3.41 1.03
CA LYS A 80 31.26 -3.71 -0.41
C LYS A 80 32.52 -3.11 -1.06
N PHE A 81 33.22 -2.23 -0.34
CA PHE A 81 34.37 -1.47 -0.84
C PHE A 81 35.75 -2.01 -0.45
N LEU A 82 35.83 -3.14 0.28
CA LEU A 82 37.10 -3.82 0.53
C LEU A 82 37.14 -5.15 -0.24
N PRO A 83 37.77 -5.18 -1.44
CA PRO A 83 37.97 -6.40 -2.22
C PRO A 83 39.22 -7.18 -1.76
N PHE A 84 39.47 -7.30 -0.45
CA PHE A 84 40.60 -8.11 0.07
C PHE A 84 40.30 -8.66 1.47
N TYR A 85 39.80 -9.90 1.54
CA TYR A 85 40.42 -11.03 2.25
C TYR A 85 39.77 -12.33 1.80
#